data_AF-A0A2D4KS10-F1
#
_entry.id   AF-A0A2D4KS10-F1
#
_cell.length_a   1.000
_cell.length_b   1.000
_cell.length_c   1.000
_cell.angle_alpha   90.00
_cell.angle_beta   90.00
_cell.angle_gamma   90.00
#
_symmetry.space_group_name_H-M   'P 1'
#
loop_
_entity.id
_entity.type
_entity.pdbx_description
1 polymer ?
#
loop_
_entity_poly.entity_id
_entity_poly.type
_entity_poly.pdbx_seq_one_letter_code
_entity_poly.pdbx_strand_id
1 'polypeptide(L)'
;DITSLGKRPKLDDFSTDDLNLADVMPKVKVQAVETIEGCTHEVALPADMDFVALKARTGKAAKEYPFILDAFQREAILCVDNNQSVLVSAHTSAGKTVCAEYAIALALREKQRVIFTSPIKALSNQKYREMYEEFQDVGLMTGDVTINPTASCLVMTTEILRSMLYRGSEVMREVAWVIFDEIHYMRNSGTINVHIY
;
A
#
# COMPACT_ATOMS: atom_id res chain seq x y z
N ASP A 1 -51.39 -33.99 -16.58
CA ASP A 1 -52.24 -33.29 -15.60
C ASP A 1 -51.56 -33.33 -14.23
N ILE A 2 -50.69 -32.36 -13.89
CA ILE A 2 -50.95 -30.98 -13.43
C ILE A 2 -51.41 -30.92 -11.96
N THR A 3 -50.50 -30.45 -11.09
CA THR A 3 -50.67 -29.77 -9.77
C THR A 3 -51.24 -30.58 -8.59
N SER A 4 -50.68 -30.57 -7.37
CA SER A 4 -50.25 -29.40 -6.59
C SER A 4 -49.19 -29.79 -5.54
N LEU A 5 -48.00 -29.18 -5.64
CA LEU A 5 -46.98 -29.16 -4.59
C LEU A 5 -47.21 -27.94 -3.71
N GLY A 6 -47.09 -28.16 -2.40
CA GLY A 6 -47.41 -27.23 -1.32
C GLY A 6 -46.73 -25.86 -1.42
N LYS A 7 -47.41 -24.87 -0.81
CA LYS A 7 -47.01 -23.47 -0.68
C LYS A 7 -45.58 -23.35 -0.15
N ARG A 8 -44.71 -22.71 -0.92
CA ARG A 8 -43.43 -22.17 -0.43
C ARG A 8 -43.71 -21.12 0.65
N PRO A 9 -42.95 -21.07 1.77
CA PRO A 9 -43.02 -19.95 2.69
C PRO A 9 -42.63 -18.67 1.94
N LYS A 10 -43.39 -17.60 2.15
CA LYS A 10 -43.07 -16.27 1.62
C LYS A 10 -41.67 -15.89 2.15
N LEU A 11 -40.78 -15.49 1.25
CA LEU A 11 -39.63 -14.68 1.68
C LEU A 11 -40.23 -13.41 2.26
N ASP A 12 -39.92 -13.13 3.53
CA ASP A 12 -40.17 -11.82 4.10
C ASP A 12 -39.41 -10.80 3.23
N ASP A 13 -40.16 -9.81 2.77
CA ASP A 13 -39.68 -8.68 2.00
C ASP A 13 -38.72 -7.92 2.91
N PHE A 14 -37.40 -8.13 2.76
CA PHE A 14 -36.41 -7.26 3.38
C PHE A 14 -36.57 -5.89 2.75
N SER A 15 -37.32 -5.00 3.39
CA SER A 15 -37.42 -3.60 3.03
C SER A 15 -36.02 -3.00 3.07
N THR A 16 -35.52 -2.60 1.90
CA THR A 16 -34.26 -1.85 1.75
C THR A 16 -34.32 -0.44 2.34
N ASP A 17 -35.45 -0.05 2.94
CA ASP A 17 -35.74 1.29 3.43
C ASP A 17 -35.29 1.57 4.88
N ASP A 18 -34.81 0.56 5.62
CA ASP A 18 -34.35 0.73 7.01
C ASP A 18 -32.81 0.78 7.16
N LEU A 19 -32.05 0.71 6.06
CA LEU A 19 -30.60 0.94 6.10
C LEU A 19 -30.33 2.44 5.97
N ASN A 20 -30.22 3.13 7.10
CA ASN A 20 -29.76 4.52 7.13
C ASN A 20 -28.34 4.58 6.57
N LEU A 21 -28.18 5.23 5.42
CA LEU A 21 -26.90 5.36 4.72
C LEU A 21 -25.80 5.97 5.61
N ALA A 22 -26.18 6.80 6.59
CA ALA A 22 -25.27 7.40 7.57
C ALA A 22 -24.68 6.39 8.58
N ASP A 23 -25.36 5.26 8.81
CA ASP A 23 -24.85 4.17 9.67
C ASP A 23 -23.85 3.28 8.93
N VAL A 24 -23.80 3.37 7.58
CA VAL A 24 -22.86 2.64 6.71
C VAL A 24 -21.71 3.54 6.22
N MET A 25 -21.78 4.86 6.43
CA MET A 25 -20.71 5.76 6.01
C MET A 25 -19.44 5.59 6.84
N PRO A 26 -18.25 5.52 6.20
CA PRO A 26 -16.99 5.44 6.94
C PRO A 26 -16.78 6.73 7.73
N LYS A 27 -16.83 6.63 9.05
CA LYS A 27 -16.58 7.73 9.97
C LYS A 27 -15.07 7.83 10.20
N VAL A 28 -14.42 8.79 9.54
CA VAL A 28 -12.97 9.04 9.64
C VAL A 28 -12.75 10.40 10.28
N LYS A 29 -11.75 10.49 11.17
CA LYS A 29 -11.22 11.76 11.67
C LYS A 29 -9.77 11.92 11.25
N VAL A 30 -9.33 13.17 11.14
CA VAL A 30 -7.96 13.52 10.78
C VAL A 30 -7.31 14.23 11.96
N GLN A 31 -6.13 13.76 12.36
CA GLN A 31 -5.32 14.35 13.41
C GLN A 31 -4.03 14.92 12.80
N ALA A 32 -3.79 16.21 12.98
CA ALA A 32 -2.50 16.82 12.65
C ALA A 32 -1.45 16.44 13.71
N VAL A 33 -0.25 16.10 13.26
CA VAL A 33 0.90 15.76 14.10
C VAL A 33 1.95 16.84 13.91
N GLU A 34 2.48 17.37 15.01
CA GLU A 34 3.55 18.36 14.94
C GLU A 34 4.85 17.71 14.44
N THR A 35 5.45 18.32 13.43
CA THR A 35 6.70 17.88 12.82
C THR A 35 7.75 18.99 12.87
N ILE A 36 9.01 18.59 12.72
CA ILE A 36 10.12 19.53 12.52
C ILE A 36 9.94 20.21 11.14
N GLU A 37 10.43 21.45 10.99
CA GLU A 37 10.28 22.29 9.79
C GLU A 37 10.48 21.50 8.46
N GLY A 38 9.62 21.80 7.48
CA GLY A 38 9.76 21.33 6.09
C GLY A 38 8.89 20.15 5.68
N CYS A 39 7.95 19.68 6.52
CA CYS A 39 6.93 18.71 6.12
C CYS A 39 5.63 18.86 6.92
N THR A 40 4.55 18.25 6.43
CA THR A 40 3.25 18.16 7.10
C THR A 40 2.93 16.69 7.36
N HIS A 41 2.46 16.36 8.57
CA HIS A 41 2.04 15.01 8.93
C HIS A 41 0.60 15.05 9.45
N GLU A 42 -0.29 14.35 8.74
CA GLU A 42 -1.67 14.14 9.14
C GLU A 42 -1.98 12.64 9.19
N VAL A 43 -2.73 12.21 10.20
CA VAL A 43 -3.13 10.81 10.40
C VAL A 43 -4.63 10.71 10.28
N ALA A 44 -5.10 9.90 9.32
CA ALA A 44 -6.50 9.53 9.19
C ALA A 44 -6.76 8.22 9.96
N LEU A 45 -7.72 8.26 10.88
CA LEU A 45 -8.11 7.10 11.69
C LEU A 45 -9.63 7.00 11.83
N PRO A 46 -10.17 5.80 12.10
CA PRO A 46 -11.59 5.65 12.41
C PRO A 46 -12.01 6.55 13.57
N ALA A 47 -13.20 7.14 13.46
CA ALA A 47 -13.66 8.18 14.38
C ALA A 47 -13.76 7.69 15.84
N ASP A 48 -14.02 6.40 16.02
CA ASP A 48 -14.16 5.68 17.28
C ASP A 48 -12.83 5.27 17.94
N MET A 49 -11.69 5.40 17.24
CA MET A 49 -10.37 5.11 17.80
C MET A 49 -9.69 6.35 18.34
N ASP A 50 -9.05 6.26 19.49
CA ASP A 50 -8.20 7.33 20.00
C ASP A 50 -6.89 7.43 19.22
N PHE A 51 -6.41 8.66 19.02
CA PHE A 51 -5.12 8.88 18.41
C PHE A 51 -4.00 8.42 19.37
N VAL A 52 -3.12 7.56 18.87
CA VAL A 52 -1.91 7.13 19.57
C VAL A 52 -0.70 7.59 18.76
N ALA A 53 0.17 8.38 19.39
CA ALA A 53 1.39 8.86 18.74
C ALA A 53 2.32 7.71 18.35
N LEU A 54 3.05 7.90 17.24
CA LEU A 54 4.05 6.95 16.77
C LEU A 54 5.14 6.76 17.83
N LYS A 55 5.57 5.52 18.01
CA LYS A 55 6.65 5.17 18.92
C LYS A 55 7.98 5.31 18.19
N ALA A 56 8.99 5.80 18.90
CA ALA A 56 10.36 5.79 18.40
C ALA A 56 10.79 4.36 18.04
N ARG A 57 11.57 4.22 16.96
CA ARG A 57 12.10 2.93 16.51
C ARG A 57 12.82 2.21 17.65
N THR A 58 12.47 0.96 17.86
CA THR A 58 13.22 0.05 18.71
C THR A 58 14.19 -0.78 17.88
N GLY A 59 15.49 -0.70 18.16
CA GLY A 59 16.52 -1.48 17.46
C GLY A 59 17.14 -0.75 16.26
N LYS A 60 17.80 -1.53 15.39
CA LYS A 60 18.51 -0.99 14.22
C LYS A 60 17.56 -0.63 13.08
N ALA A 61 17.96 0.36 12.29
CA ALA A 61 17.29 0.69 11.02
C ALA A 61 17.21 -0.54 10.12
N ALA A 62 16.11 -0.70 9.39
CA ALA A 62 16.01 -1.76 8.37
C ALA A 62 16.99 -1.52 7.20
N LYS A 63 17.23 -0.25 6.86
CA LYS A 63 18.20 0.20 5.85
C LYS A 63 18.88 1.48 6.32
N GLU A 64 20.17 1.58 6.08
CA GLU A 64 20.98 2.79 6.30
C GLU A 64 21.28 3.46 4.95
N TYR A 65 21.43 4.79 4.97
CA TYR A 65 21.67 5.61 3.78
C TYR A 65 22.96 6.42 3.95
N PRO A 66 23.75 6.62 2.88
CA PRO A 66 25.01 7.37 2.94
C PRO A 66 24.81 8.90 3.00
N PHE A 67 23.58 9.36 3.25
CA PHE A 67 23.19 10.77 3.32
C PHE A 67 22.21 10.98 4.47
N ILE A 68 22.04 12.24 4.88
CA ILE A 68 21.08 12.62 5.92
C ILE A 68 19.68 12.62 5.30
N LEU A 69 18.77 11.87 5.93
CA LEU A 69 17.37 11.82 5.51
C LEU A 69 16.66 13.15 5.75
N ASP A 70 15.84 13.57 4.80
CA ASP A 70 14.98 14.75 4.94
C ASP A 70 13.88 14.53 5.98
N ALA A 71 13.28 15.62 6.46
CA ALA A 71 12.24 15.56 7.50
C ALA A 71 11.09 14.61 7.12
N PHE A 72 10.53 14.78 5.92
CA PHE A 72 9.42 13.93 5.45
C PHE A 72 9.81 12.45 5.29
N GLN A 73 11.08 12.15 4.95
CA GLN A 73 11.56 10.77 4.83
C GLN A 73 11.61 10.11 6.21
N ARG A 74 12.09 10.83 7.23
CA ARG A 74 12.13 10.33 8.61
C ARG A 74 10.73 10.08 9.16
N GLU A 75 9.79 10.99 8.93
CA GLU A 75 8.40 10.84 9.34
C GLU A 75 7.76 9.60 8.69
N ALA A 76 7.91 9.44 7.37
CA ALA A 76 7.36 8.30 6.66
C ALA A 76 7.97 6.96 7.10
N ILE A 77 9.28 6.92 7.29
CA ILE A 77 9.97 5.75 7.82
C ILE A 77 9.50 5.40 9.23
N LEU A 78 9.20 6.39 10.07
CA LEU A 78 8.67 6.16 11.41
C LEU A 78 7.27 5.50 11.35
N CYS A 79 6.42 5.88 10.40
CA CYS A 79 5.15 5.19 10.17
C CYS A 79 5.36 3.71 9.81
N VAL A 80 6.32 3.44 8.91
CA VAL A 80 6.67 2.07 8.48
C VAL A 80 7.22 1.25 9.65
N ASP A 81 8.09 1.83 10.49
CA ASP A 81 8.58 1.19 11.72
C ASP A 81 7.47 0.87 12.74
N ASN A 82 6.36 1.61 12.70
CA ASN A 82 5.19 1.40 13.55
C ASN A 82 4.13 0.51 12.87
N ASN A 83 4.44 -0.11 11.73
CA ASN A 83 3.52 -0.93 10.94
C ASN A 83 2.22 -0.20 10.59
N GLN A 84 2.31 1.11 10.32
CA GLN A 84 1.19 1.92 9.87
C GLN A 84 1.38 2.29 8.40
N SER A 85 0.29 2.22 7.64
CA SER A 85 0.28 2.71 6.26
C SER A 85 0.57 4.21 6.23
N VAL A 86 1.27 4.66 5.20
CA VAL A 86 1.65 6.07 5.07
C VAL A 86 1.50 6.54 3.63
N LEU A 87 1.02 7.78 3.50
CA LEU A 87 0.96 8.47 2.23
C LEU A 87 2.04 9.55 2.15
N VAL A 88 3.01 9.40 1.25
CA VAL A 88 4.03 10.41 1.01
C VAL A 88 3.70 11.20 -0.24
N SER A 89 3.43 12.49 -0.05
CA SER A 89 3.21 13.45 -1.13
C SER A 89 4.38 14.42 -1.23
N ALA A 90 5.24 14.27 -2.26
CA ALA A 90 6.43 15.09 -2.45
C ALA A 90 6.90 15.10 -3.92
N HIS A 91 7.64 16.12 -4.36
CA HIS A 91 8.14 16.20 -5.75
C HIS A 91 8.96 14.96 -6.19
N THR A 92 9.02 14.66 -7.49
CA THR A 92 9.66 13.43 -8.01
C THR A 92 11.12 13.34 -7.58
N SER A 93 11.81 14.48 -7.62
CA SER A 93 13.21 14.62 -7.20
C SER A 93 13.43 14.68 -5.68
N ALA A 94 12.38 14.65 -4.85
CA ALA A 94 12.52 14.75 -3.39
C ALA A 94 13.01 13.45 -2.73
N GLY A 95 13.06 12.34 -3.47
CA GLY A 95 13.58 11.06 -2.94
C GLY A 95 12.55 10.20 -2.20
N LYS A 96 11.30 10.14 -2.70
CA LYS A 96 10.28 9.23 -2.16
C LYS A 96 10.67 7.74 -2.22
N THR A 97 11.54 7.37 -3.17
CA THR A 97 12.07 6.01 -3.29
C THR A 97 12.72 5.53 -1.99
N VAL A 98 13.32 6.43 -1.21
CA VAL A 98 13.92 6.11 0.09
C VAL A 98 12.90 5.44 1.03
N CYS A 99 11.68 5.96 1.12
CA CYS A 99 10.64 5.37 1.96
C CYS A 99 10.22 3.96 1.45
N ALA A 100 10.21 3.77 0.12
CA ALA A 100 9.91 2.48 -0.49
C ALA A 100 10.98 1.43 -0.17
N GLU A 101 12.24 1.80 -0.36
CA GLU A 101 13.38 0.94 -0.06
C GLU A 101 13.43 0.56 1.43
N TYR A 102 13.08 1.48 2.32
CA TYR A 102 13.01 1.17 3.75
C TYR A 102 11.93 0.14 4.05
N ALA A 103 10.73 0.28 3.48
CA ALA A 103 9.65 -0.69 3.62
C ALA A 103 10.02 -2.07 3.06
N ILE A 104 10.70 -2.11 1.90
CA ILE A 104 11.23 -3.35 1.33
C ILE A 104 12.26 -3.98 2.27
N ALA A 105 13.25 -3.22 2.72
CA ALA A 105 14.28 -3.72 3.64
C ALA A 105 13.67 -4.26 4.94
N LEU A 106 12.65 -3.58 5.47
CA LEU A 106 11.92 -4.03 6.66
C LEU A 106 11.20 -5.35 6.39
N ALA A 107 10.45 -5.46 5.30
CA ALA A 107 9.74 -6.69 4.94
C ALA A 107 10.70 -7.87 4.76
N LEU A 108 11.82 -7.66 4.07
CA LEU A 108 12.84 -8.69 3.86
C LEU A 108 13.50 -9.12 5.18
N ARG A 109 13.78 -8.17 6.08
CA ARG A 109 14.32 -8.47 7.41
C ARG A 109 13.38 -9.34 8.24
N GLU A 110 12.07 -9.06 8.17
CA GLU A 110 11.03 -9.83 8.85
C GLU A 110 10.63 -11.12 8.08
N LYS A 111 11.32 -11.45 6.98
CA LYS A 111 11.05 -12.60 6.11
C LYS A 111 9.61 -12.62 5.55
N GLN A 112 9.10 -11.43 5.27
CA GLN A 112 7.80 -11.21 4.66
C GLN A 112 7.96 -10.85 3.18
N ARG A 113 6.90 -11.03 2.41
CA ARG A 113 6.87 -10.61 1.00
C ARG A 113 6.44 -9.16 0.89
N VAL A 114 7.01 -8.45 -0.07
CA VAL A 114 6.65 -7.07 -0.43
C VAL A 114 6.38 -6.98 -1.92
N ILE A 115 5.36 -6.22 -2.29
CA ILE A 115 5.04 -5.92 -3.68
C ILE A 115 5.33 -4.44 -3.94
N PHE A 116 6.08 -4.16 -5.00
CA PHE A 116 6.25 -2.82 -5.53
C PHE A 116 5.47 -2.70 -6.83
N THR A 117 4.52 -1.79 -6.89
CA THR A 117 3.71 -1.55 -8.09
C THR A 117 4.11 -0.27 -8.81
N SER A 118 4.11 -0.32 -10.14
CA SER A 118 4.35 0.82 -11.01
C SER A 118 3.29 0.89 -12.11
N PRO A 119 2.88 2.09 -12.58
CA PRO A 119 1.75 2.21 -13.50
C PRO A 119 2.03 1.71 -14.92
N ILE A 120 3.30 1.63 -15.35
CA ILE A 120 3.66 1.21 -16.70
C ILE A 120 4.82 0.22 -16.71
N LYS A 121 4.83 -0.66 -17.72
CA LYS A 121 5.85 -1.71 -17.90
C LYS A 121 7.28 -1.17 -17.95
N ALA A 122 7.50 -0.05 -18.64
CA ALA A 122 8.82 0.55 -18.78
C ALA A 122 9.40 0.97 -17.41
N LEU A 123 8.59 1.60 -16.56
CA LEU A 123 8.98 1.98 -15.20
C LEU A 123 9.14 0.76 -14.31
N SER A 124 8.28 -0.26 -14.45
CA SER A 124 8.44 -1.53 -13.73
C SER A 124 9.79 -2.19 -14.04
N ASN A 125 10.21 -2.19 -15.30
CA ASN A 125 11.51 -2.74 -15.71
C ASN A 125 12.69 -1.92 -15.14
N GLN A 126 12.56 -0.60 -15.10
CA GLN A 126 13.56 0.27 -14.48
C GLN A 126 13.66 -0.02 -12.97
N LYS A 127 12.51 0.00 -12.27
CA LYS A 127 12.44 -0.27 -10.83
C LYS A 127 12.92 -1.67 -10.47
N TYR A 128 12.63 -2.67 -11.30
CA TYR A 128 13.20 -4.00 -11.13
C TYR A 128 14.73 -3.97 -11.09
N ARG A 129 15.39 -3.27 -12.01
CA ARG A 129 16.86 -3.20 -12.02
C ARG A 129 17.40 -2.46 -10.79
N GLU A 130 16.81 -1.31 -10.46
CA GLU A 130 17.19 -0.51 -9.27
C GLU A 130 17.07 -1.35 -7.99
N MET A 131 15.93 -2.04 -7.81
CA MET A 131 15.69 -2.87 -6.63
C MET A 131 16.52 -4.14 -6.64
N TYR A 132 16.78 -4.74 -7.80
CA TYR A 132 17.61 -5.95 -7.91
C TYR A 132 19.06 -5.66 -7.53
N GLU A 133 19.61 -4.52 -7.96
CA GLU A 133 20.94 -4.07 -7.57
C GLU A 133 21.05 -3.91 -6.04
N GLU A 134 20.01 -3.39 -5.40
CA GLU A 134 19.98 -3.15 -3.96
C GLU A 134 19.70 -4.40 -3.11
N PHE A 135 18.68 -5.19 -3.45
CA PHE A 135 18.15 -6.25 -2.58
C PHE A 135 18.44 -7.68 -3.06
N GLN A 136 18.85 -7.86 -4.32
CA GLN A 136 19.15 -9.15 -4.99
C GLN A 136 17.96 -10.13 -5.11
N ASP A 137 17.17 -10.35 -4.06
CA ASP A 137 15.98 -11.20 -4.07
C ASP A 137 14.75 -10.43 -4.60
N VAL A 138 14.81 -10.11 -5.89
CA VAL A 138 13.77 -9.34 -6.59
C VAL A 138 13.25 -10.08 -7.80
N GLY A 139 11.93 -10.07 -7.98
CA GLY A 139 11.22 -10.60 -9.14
C GLY A 139 10.51 -9.49 -9.92
N LEU A 140 10.15 -9.80 -11.16
CA LEU A 140 9.39 -8.92 -12.04
C LEU A 140 8.16 -9.66 -12.57
N MET A 141 6.98 -9.08 -12.44
CA MET A 141 5.76 -9.62 -13.04
C MET A 141 5.04 -8.54 -13.84
N THR A 142 5.04 -8.69 -15.16
CA THR A 142 4.31 -7.83 -16.10
C THR A 142 3.44 -8.69 -16.99
N GLY A 143 2.57 -8.06 -17.80
CA GLY A 143 1.77 -8.80 -18.79
C GLY A 143 2.61 -9.53 -19.85
N ASP A 144 3.86 -9.11 -20.07
CA ASP A 144 4.71 -9.66 -21.13
C ASP A 144 5.79 -10.61 -20.57
N VAL A 145 6.30 -10.31 -19.38
CA VAL A 145 7.51 -10.93 -18.82
C VAL A 145 7.28 -11.26 -17.35
N THR A 146 7.67 -12.47 -16.95
CA THR A 146 7.73 -12.91 -15.56
C THR A 146 9.14 -13.42 -15.25
N ILE A 147 9.78 -12.85 -14.22
CA ILE A 147 11.12 -13.20 -13.74
C ILE A 147 11.04 -13.43 -12.24
N ASN A 148 11.60 -14.54 -11.75
CA ASN A 148 11.66 -14.90 -10.34
C ASN A 148 10.35 -14.61 -9.54
N PRO A 149 9.21 -15.23 -9.90
CA PRO A 149 7.92 -14.96 -9.24
C PRO A 149 7.88 -15.42 -7.76
N THR A 150 8.88 -16.18 -7.34
CA THR A 150 9.06 -16.65 -5.96
C THR A 150 9.87 -15.69 -5.09
N ALA A 151 10.36 -14.58 -5.64
CA ALA A 151 11.15 -13.60 -4.91
C ALA A 151 10.37 -12.99 -3.73
N SER A 152 11.11 -12.57 -2.70
CA SER A 152 10.53 -11.87 -1.54
C SER A 152 10.10 -10.44 -1.88
N CYS A 153 10.78 -9.77 -2.82
CA CYS A 153 10.34 -8.48 -3.37
C CYS A 153 9.86 -8.65 -4.81
N LEU A 154 8.60 -8.35 -5.08
CA LEU A 154 8.03 -8.46 -6.44
C LEU A 154 7.73 -7.07 -7.00
N VAL A 155 8.42 -6.70 -8.08
CA VAL A 155 8.07 -5.53 -8.88
C VAL A 155 7.03 -5.94 -9.93
N MET A 156 5.90 -5.24 -10.00
CA MET A 156 4.84 -5.58 -10.96
C MET A 156 4.04 -4.36 -11.42
N THR A 157 3.22 -4.52 -12.46
CA THR A 157 2.25 -3.49 -12.82
C THR A 157 0.98 -3.60 -11.97
N THR A 158 0.21 -2.51 -11.87
CA THR A 158 -1.05 -2.49 -11.10
C THR A 158 -2.09 -3.47 -11.66
N GLU A 159 -2.10 -3.72 -12.97
CA GLU A 159 -3.00 -4.70 -13.61
C GLU A 159 -2.67 -6.14 -13.23
N ILE A 160 -1.38 -6.46 -13.05
CA ILE A 160 -0.96 -7.77 -12.57
C ILE A 160 -1.39 -7.97 -11.12
N LEU A 161 -1.14 -6.98 -10.25
CA LEU A 161 -1.62 -7.03 -8.86
C LEU A 161 -3.14 -7.24 -8.81
N ARG A 162 -3.89 -6.46 -9.60
CA ARG A 162 -5.35 -6.60 -9.73
C ARG A 162 -5.75 -8.02 -10.13
N SER A 163 -5.12 -8.58 -11.16
CA SER A 163 -5.38 -9.95 -11.62
C SER A 163 -5.13 -10.99 -10.52
N MET A 164 -4.03 -10.84 -9.76
CA MET A 164 -3.70 -11.75 -8.65
C MET A 164 -4.73 -11.71 -7.53
N LEU A 165 -5.24 -10.51 -7.19
CA LEU A 165 -6.31 -10.33 -6.21
C LEU A 165 -7.61 -11.02 -6.65
N TYR A 166 -8.05 -10.82 -7.90
CA TYR A 166 -9.28 -11.45 -8.40
C TYR A 166 -9.20 -12.98 -8.48
N ARG A 167 -8.01 -13.52 -8.72
CA ARG A 167 -7.78 -14.97 -8.81
C ARG A 167 -7.53 -15.64 -7.46
N GLY A 168 -7.41 -14.86 -6.38
CA GLY A 168 -7.06 -15.39 -5.05
C GLY A 168 -5.68 -16.05 -5.02
N SER A 169 -4.68 -15.43 -5.66
CA SER A 169 -3.31 -15.97 -5.73
C SER A 169 -2.73 -16.22 -4.33
N GLU A 170 -2.11 -17.40 -4.14
CA GLU A 170 -1.48 -17.75 -2.85
C GLU A 170 -0.34 -16.81 -2.46
N VAL A 171 0.31 -16.18 -3.44
CA VAL A 171 1.36 -15.17 -3.23
C VAL A 171 0.87 -14.05 -2.31
N MET A 172 -0.41 -13.65 -2.42
CA MET A 172 -0.97 -12.57 -1.60
C MET A 172 -1.06 -12.91 -0.12
N ARG A 173 -1.00 -14.19 0.27
CA ARG A 173 -1.06 -14.61 1.69
C ARG A 173 0.19 -14.24 2.46
N GLU A 174 1.33 -14.07 1.77
CA GLU A 174 2.63 -13.79 2.38
C GLU A 174 3.02 -12.31 2.30
N VAL A 175 2.19 -11.49 1.64
CA VAL A 175 2.48 -10.07 1.41
C VAL A 175 2.13 -9.26 2.65
N ALA A 176 3.13 -8.60 3.22
CA ALA A 176 2.96 -7.68 4.33
C ALA A 176 2.83 -6.22 3.88
N TRP A 177 3.50 -5.86 2.77
CA TRP A 177 3.57 -4.49 2.27
C TRP A 177 3.29 -4.43 0.77
N VAL A 178 2.51 -3.43 0.35
CA VAL A 178 2.27 -3.11 -1.06
C VAL A 178 2.58 -1.64 -1.28
N ILE A 179 3.59 -1.37 -2.09
CA ILE A 179 4.07 -0.03 -2.41
C ILE A 179 3.43 0.39 -3.73
N PHE A 180 2.74 1.54 -3.71
CA PHE A 180 2.18 2.15 -4.91
C PHE A 180 3.03 3.33 -5.36
N ASP A 181 3.80 3.13 -6.43
CA ASP A 181 4.56 4.19 -7.09
C ASP A 181 3.68 4.96 -8.09
N GLU A 182 3.94 6.26 -8.19
CA GLU A 182 3.28 7.18 -9.11
C GLU A 182 1.74 7.06 -9.17
N ILE A 183 1.10 6.95 -8.01
CA ILE A 183 -0.36 6.76 -7.89
C ILE A 183 -1.19 7.87 -8.55
N HIS A 184 -0.57 9.02 -8.84
CA HIS A 184 -1.20 10.11 -9.54
C HIS A 184 -1.59 9.76 -10.98
N TYR A 185 -0.95 8.75 -11.60
CA TYR A 185 -1.40 8.17 -12.86
C TYR A 185 -2.76 7.45 -12.75
N MET A 186 -3.21 7.10 -11.53
CA MET A 186 -4.58 6.59 -11.35
C MET A 186 -5.65 7.67 -11.59
N ARG A 187 -5.28 8.95 -11.49
CA ARG A 187 -6.14 10.08 -11.84
C ARG A 187 -5.68 10.65 -13.17
N ASN A 188 -6.39 10.31 -14.24
CA ASN A 188 -6.17 11.00 -15.50
C ASN A 188 -6.54 12.48 -15.30
N SER A 189 -5.53 13.36 -15.23
CA SER A 189 -5.49 14.85 -15.06
C SER A 189 -4.98 15.41 -13.71
N GLY A 190 -3.76 15.97 -13.71
CA GLY A 190 -3.29 17.01 -12.78
C GLY A 190 -2.23 16.58 -11.74
N THR A 191 -1.02 17.10 -11.89
CA THR A 191 0.22 16.84 -11.13
C THR A 191 0.13 17.03 -9.61
N ILE A 192 0.21 15.94 -8.83
CA ILE A 192 0.77 15.88 -7.46
C ILE A 192 1.30 14.45 -7.27
N ASN A 193 2.58 14.27 -6.93
CA ASN A 193 3.14 12.94 -6.71
C ASN A 193 2.79 12.43 -5.32
N VAL A 194 2.08 11.31 -5.27
CA VAL A 194 1.54 10.70 -4.06
C VAL A 194 1.99 9.23 -4.05
N HIS A 195 2.49 8.69 -2.94
CA HIS A 195 2.92 7.29 -2.78
C HIS A 195 2.24 6.71 -1.55
N ILE A 196 1.48 5.62 -1.68
CA ILE A 196 0.91 4.88 -0.54
C ILE A 196 1.85 3.72 -0.23
N TYR A 197 2.27 3.63 1.02
CA TYR A 197 3.03 2.52 1.60
C TYR A 197 2.16 1.79 2.61
#